data_AF-A0A1Y1KXW7-F1
#
_entry.id   AF-A0A1Y1KXW7-F1
#
_cell.length_a   1.000
_cell.length_b   1.000
_cell.length_c   1.000
_cell.angle_alpha   90.00
_cell.angle_beta   90.00
_cell.angle_gamma   90.00
#
_symmetry.space_group_name_H-M   'P 1'
#
loop_
_entity.id
_entity.type
_entity.pdbx_description
1 polymer ?
#
loop_
_entity_poly.entity_id
_entity_poly.type
_entity_poly.pdbx_seq_one_letter_code
_entity_poly.pdbx_strand_id
1 'polypeptide(L)'
;FNLSLTSNLTSNLIEWCAFNYLEINPSKCRIVTYTRKLSPVIYNYAINSVLLPRVTSIKDLRVQFDMKLTFSDHINQICSAAMKMLGFIFRSTKSFTNVGALKA
;
A
#
# COMPACT_ATOMS: atom_id res chain seq x y z
N PHE A 1 -13.17 -29.34 -0.87
CA PHE A 1 -11.72 -29.56 -0.64
C PHE A 1 -10.89 -28.30 -0.37
N ASN A 2 -11.34 -27.05 -0.65
CA ASN A 2 -10.54 -25.83 -0.41
C ASN A 2 -10.90 -24.98 0.84
N LEU A 3 -12.05 -25.24 1.51
CA LEU A 3 -12.44 -24.47 2.71
C LEU A 3 -11.58 -24.77 3.95
N SER A 4 -11.11 -26.02 4.11
CA SER A 4 -10.42 -26.45 5.34
C SER A 4 -9.01 -25.88 5.52
N LEU A 5 -8.28 -25.66 4.43
CA LEU A 5 -6.93 -25.08 4.47
C LEU A 5 -6.94 -23.57 4.75
N THR A 6 -7.97 -22.88 4.28
CA THR A 6 -8.07 -21.42 4.39
C THR A 6 -8.60 -20.98 5.75
N SER A 7 -9.58 -21.72 6.31
CA SER A 7 -9.99 -21.54 7.70
C SER A 7 -8.80 -21.77 8.64
N ASN A 8 -7.97 -22.79 8.38
CA ASN A 8 -6.83 -23.11 9.23
C ASN A 8 -5.78 -21.99 9.29
N LEU A 9 -5.36 -21.43 8.14
CA LEU A 9 -4.37 -20.34 8.11
C LEU A 9 -4.86 -19.07 8.83
N THR A 10 -6.10 -18.66 8.59
CA THR A 10 -6.65 -17.46 9.23
C THR A 10 -6.90 -17.70 10.72
N SER A 11 -7.36 -18.89 11.12
CA SER A 11 -7.50 -19.26 12.53
C SER A 11 -6.17 -19.29 13.27
N ASN A 12 -5.12 -19.91 12.72
CA ASN A 12 -3.81 -19.97 13.38
C ASN A 12 -3.21 -18.58 13.59
N LEU A 13 -3.38 -17.67 12.62
CA LEU A 13 -2.94 -16.28 12.78
C LEU A 13 -3.68 -15.59 13.92
N ILE A 14 -5.01 -15.73 13.97
CA ILE A 14 -5.84 -15.12 15.02
C ILE A 14 -5.49 -15.68 16.39
N GLU A 15 -5.31 -17.00 16.50
CA GLU A 15 -4.88 -17.67 17.74
C GLU A 15 -3.50 -17.19 18.20
N TRP A 16 -2.54 -17.10 17.27
CA TRP A 16 -1.22 -16.57 17.58
C TRP A 16 -1.29 -15.11 18.03
N CYS A 17 -2.08 -14.27 17.37
CA CYS A 17 -2.29 -12.89 17.79
C CYS A 17 -2.91 -12.83 19.19
N ALA A 18 -3.94 -13.63 19.48
CA ALA A 18 -4.55 -13.70 20.80
C ALA A 18 -3.56 -14.17 21.88
N PHE A 19 -2.76 -15.20 21.59
CA PHE A 19 -1.72 -15.70 22.49
C PHE A 19 -0.66 -14.63 22.82
N ASN A 20 -0.36 -13.75 21.85
CA ASN A 20 0.60 -12.66 22.02
C ASN A 20 -0.04 -11.34 22.46
N TYR A 21 -1.30 -11.34 22.91
CA TYR A 21 -2.04 -10.14 23.33
C TYR A 21 -2.11 -9.05 22.24
N LEU A 22 -2.17 -9.47 20.97
CA LEU A 22 -2.34 -8.60 19.80
C LEU A 22 -3.80 -8.60 19.37
N GLU A 23 -4.50 -7.51 19.65
CA GLU A 23 -5.88 -7.32 19.17
C GLU A 23 -5.90 -6.97 17.67
N ILE A 24 -6.61 -7.78 16.89
CA ILE A 24 -6.83 -7.51 15.47
C ILE A 24 -8.13 -6.73 15.30
N ASN A 25 -8.11 -5.65 14.51
CA ASN A 25 -9.30 -4.91 14.12
C ASN A 25 -9.72 -5.25 12.68
N PRO A 26 -10.74 -6.11 12.47
CA PRO A 26 -11.15 -6.55 11.13
C PRO A 26 -11.58 -5.41 10.21
N SER A 27 -12.12 -4.31 10.77
CA SER A 27 -12.56 -3.15 9.98
C SER A 27 -11.42 -2.41 9.28
N LYS A 28 -10.19 -2.55 9.79
CA LYS A 28 -8.96 -1.97 9.22
C LYS A 28 -8.18 -2.97 8.36
N CYS A 29 -8.49 -4.27 8.47
CA CYS A 29 -7.84 -5.31 7.68
C CYS A 29 -8.34 -5.31 6.22
N ARG A 30 -7.44 -5.59 5.29
CA ARG A 30 -7.72 -5.66 3.84
C ARG A 30 -7.04 -6.88 3.25
N ILE A 31 -7.62 -7.45 2.20
CA ILE A 31 -6.98 -8.52 1.43
C ILE A 31 -6.40 -7.92 0.15
N VAL A 32 -5.14 -8.25 -0.13
CA VAL A 32 -4.50 -8.01 -1.43
C VAL A 32 -3.95 -9.32 -1.95
N THR A 33 -4.18 -9.62 -3.23
CA THR A 33 -3.52 -10.75 -3.90
C THR A 33 -2.54 -10.18 -4.90
N TYR A 34 -1.25 -10.46 -4.66
CA TYR A 34 -0.18 -10.05 -5.55
C TYR A 34 0.04 -11.09 -6.63
N THR A 35 -0.21 -10.73 -7.88
CA THR A 35 0.01 -11.62 -9.02
C THR A 35 -0.05 -10.86 -10.34
N ARG A 36 0.65 -11.40 -11.35
CA ARG A 36 0.58 -10.95 -12.74
C ARG A 36 -0.35 -11.83 -13.60
N LYS A 37 -0.96 -12.86 -13.02
CA LYS A 37 -1.91 -13.75 -13.72
C LYS A 37 -3.17 -12.97 -14.10
N LEU A 38 -3.70 -13.25 -15.29
CA LEU A 38 -4.96 -12.68 -15.77
C LEU A 38 -6.16 -13.20 -14.98
N SER A 39 -6.11 -14.48 -14.58
CA SER A 39 -7.11 -15.12 -13.72
C SER A 39 -6.47 -15.45 -12.37
N PRO A 40 -6.47 -14.51 -11.40
CA PRO A 40 -5.96 -14.75 -10.07
C PRO A 40 -6.89 -15.69 -9.30
N VAL A 41 -6.31 -16.53 -8.44
CA VAL A 41 -7.12 -17.32 -7.50
C VAL A 41 -7.59 -16.38 -6.40
N ILE A 42 -8.89 -16.13 -6.36
CA ILE A 42 -9.52 -15.25 -5.39
C ILE A 42 -10.18 -16.08 -4.29
N TYR A 43 -9.80 -15.78 -3.05
CA TYR A 43 -10.43 -16.32 -1.86
C TYR A 43 -10.99 -15.19 -1.00
N ASN A 44 -12.11 -15.47 -0.34
CA ASN A 44 -12.74 -14.61 0.64
C ASN A 44 -12.25 -15.05 2.02
N TYR A 45 -11.53 -14.16 2.69
CA TYR A 45 -11.04 -14.39 4.06
C TYR A 45 -11.96 -13.68 5.05
N ALA A 46 -12.14 -14.28 6.22
CA ALA A 46 -12.92 -13.71 7.31
C ALA A 46 -12.14 -13.78 8.63
N ILE A 47 -12.27 -12.75 9.45
CA ILE A 47 -11.73 -12.69 10.82
C ILE A 47 -12.91 -12.52 11.77
N ASN A 48 -13.06 -13.41 12.75
CA ASN A 48 -14.19 -13.38 13.70
C ASN A 48 -15.55 -13.24 13.00
N SER A 49 -15.76 -14.02 11.93
CA SER A 49 -16.95 -13.99 11.06
C SER A 49 -17.17 -12.68 10.28
N VAL A 50 -16.22 -11.74 10.30
CA VAL A 50 -16.24 -10.53 9.47
C VAL A 50 -15.45 -10.78 8.19
N LEU A 51 -16.15 -10.73 7.05
CA LEU A 51 -15.52 -10.81 5.73
C LEU A 51 -14.61 -9.60 5.50
N LEU A 52 -13.37 -9.86 5.10
CA LEU A 52 -12.41 -8.81 4.81
C LEU A 52 -12.61 -8.27 3.39
N PRO A 53 -12.62 -6.94 3.20
CA PRO A 53 -12.71 -6.37 1.87
C PRO A 53 -11.39 -6.53 1.12
N ARG A 54 -11.51 -6.87 -0.17
CA ARG A 54 -10.39 -7.01 -1.09
C ARG A 54 -10.13 -5.69 -1.80
N VAL A 55 -8.84 -5.33 -1.93
CA VAL A 55 -8.40 -4.14 -2.65
C VAL A 55 -7.33 -4.51 -3.68
N THR A 56 -7.24 -3.72 -4.75
CA THR A 56 -6.26 -3.89 -5.83
C THR A 56 -5.01 -3.04 -5.64
N SER A 57 -5.05 -2.12 -4.66
CA SER A 57 -3.93 -1.25 -4.31
C SER A 57 -4.03 -0.90 -2.83
N ILE A 58 -2.90 -0.90 -2.13
CA ILE A 58 -2.82 -0.59 -0.70
C ILE A 58 -1.56 0.22 -0.41
N LYS A 59 -1.67 1.15 0.55
CA LYS A 59 -0.52 1.89 1.07
C LYS A 59 -0.03 1.22 2.35
N ASP A 60 1.23 0.82 2.37
CA ASP A 60 1.88 0.28 3.57
C ASP A 60 3.27 0.89 3.73
N LEU A 61 3.62 1.26 4.96
CA LEU A 61 4.87 1.97 5.31
C LEU A 61 5.19 3.15 4.35
N ARG A 62 4.14 3.86 3.93
CA ARG A 62 4.16 4.97 2.94
C ARG A 62 4.46 4.60 1.49
N VAL A 63 4.65 3.32 1.18
CA VAL A 63 4.80 2.80 -0.18
C VAL A 63 3.43 2.37 -0.71
N GLN A 64 3.14 2.70 -1.97
CA GLN A 64 1.92 2.24 -2.65
C GLN A 64 2.20 0.93 -3.36
N PHE A 65 1.49 -0.13 -2.98
CA PHE A 65 1.56 -1.45 -3.58
C PHE A 65 0.32 -1.69 -4.43
N ASP A 66 0.50 -2.00 -5.71
CA ASP A 66 -0.57 -2.45 -6.59
C ASP A 66 -0.58 -3.99 -6.67
N MET A 67 -1.71 -4.57 -7.11
CA MET A 67 -1.87 -6.03 -7.18
C MET A 67 -0.83 -6.70 -8.10
N LYS A 68 -0.25 -5.99 -9.07
CA LYS A 68 0.76 -6.53 -9.98
C LYS A 68 2.18 -6.35 -9.45
N LEU A 69 2.35 -5.70 -8.29
CA LEU A 69 3.63 -5.31 -7.68
C LEU A 69 4.54 -4.54 -8.65
N THR A 70 3.96 -3.67 -9.49
CA THR A 70 4.75 -2.86 -10.42
C THR A 70 5.27 -1.58 -9.79
N PHE A 71 4.69 -1.14 -8.67
CA PHE A 71 5.01 0.13 -7.99
C PHE A 71 4.84 1.36 -8.88
N SER A 72 4.15 1.23 -10.02
CA SER A 72 4.05 2.30 -11.02
C SER A 72 3.39 3.54 -10.43
N ASP A 73 2.32 3.36 -9.66
CA ASP A 73 1.62 4.46 -8.99
C ASP A 73 2.53 5.16 -7.97
N HIS A 74 3.31 4.39 -7.21
CA HIS A 74 4.25 4.94 -6.23
C HIS A 74 5.33 5.79 -6.90
N ILE A 75 5.95 5.25 -7.96
CA ILE A 75 6.99 5.94 -8.74
C ILE A 75 6.41 7.22 -9.35
N ASN A 76 5.25 7.13 -9.98
CA ASN A 76 4.57 8.29 -10.57
C ASN A 76 4.27 9.38 -9.54
N GLN A 77 3.84 9.00 -8.33
CA GLN A 77 3.61 9.96 -7.24
C GLN A 77 4.90 10.66 -6.81
N ILE A 78 6.00 9.93 -6.66
CA ILE A 78 7.31 10.50 -6.30
C ILE A 78 7.81 11.44 -7.41
N CYS A 79 7.81 10.98 -8.66
CA CYS A 79 8.21 11.79 -9.81
C CYS A 79 7.36 13.07 -9.91
N SER A 80 6.05 12.96 -9.70
CA SER A 80 5.14 14.11 -9.71
C SER A 80 5.46 15.10 -8.58
N ALA A 81 5.78 14.62 -7.38
CA ALA A 81 6.19 15.48 -6.27
C ALA A 81 7.50 16.22 -6.58
N ALA A 82 8.48 15.52 -7.15
CA ALA A 82 9.76 16.10 -7.57
C ALA A 82 9.57 17.15 -8.68
N MET A 83 8.75 16.86 -9.70
CA MET A 83 8.44 17.80 -10.79
C MET A 83 7.71 19.05 -10.29
N LYS A 84 6.80 18.91 -9.31
CA LYS A 84 6.14 20.06 -8.68
C LYS A 84 7.15 20.96 -7.97
N MET A 85 8.08 20.38 -7.21
CA MET A 85 9.16 21.13 -6.55
C MET A 85 10.08 21.80 -7.57
N LEU A 86 10.47 21.09 -8.61
CA LEU A 86 11.30 21.63 -9.69
C LEU A 86 10.61 22.83 -10.37
N GLY A 87 9.33 22.69 -10.70
CA GLY A 87 8.55 23.78 -11.28
C GLY A 87 8.41 24.97 -10.34
N PHE A 88 8.30 24.74 -9.03
CA PHE A 88 8.34 25.81 -8.04
C PHE A 88 9.68 26.55 -8.07
N ILE A 89 10.80 25.83 -8.03
CA ILE A 89 12.14 26.43 -8.10
C ILE A 89 12.27 27.29 -9.36
N PHE A 90 11.98 26.75 -10.54
CA PHE A 90 12.09 27.50 -11.80
C PHE A 90 11.25 28.78 -11.85
N ARG A 91 10.01 28.74 -11.33
CA ARG A 91 9.15 29.93 -11.31
C ARG A 91 9.66 30.97 -10.31
N SER A 92 10.11 30.53 -9.14
CA SER A 92 10.58 31.41 -8.06
C SER A 92 11.94 32.04 -8.38
N THR A 93 12.82 31.33 -9.09
CA THR A 93 14.18 31.81 -9.41
C THR A 93 14.29 32.47 -10.79
N LYS A 94 13.20 32.55 -11.56
CA LYS A 94 13.22 33.07 -12.95
C LYS A 94 13.86 34.45 -13.08
N SER A 95 13.63 35.34 -12.11
CA SER A 95 14.14 36.71 -12.11
C SER A 95 15.43 36.87 -11.30
N PHE A 96 16.02 35.78 -10.83
CA PHE A 96 17.24 35.83 -10.02
C PHE A 96 18.43 35.99 -10.96
N THR A 97 18.94 37.21 -11.04
CA THR A 97 20.11 37.57 -11.85
C THR A 97 21.40 37.64 -11.03
N ASN A 98 21.28 37.76 -9.71
CA ASN A 98 22.41 37.86 -8.79
C ASN A 98 22.54 36.56 -7.99
N VAL A 99 23.58 35.78 -8.30
CA VAL A 99 23.91 34.52 -7.60
C VAL A 99 24.21 34.75 -6.11
N GLY A 100 24.69 35.94 -5.73
CA GLY A 100 24.92 36.32 -4.34
C GLY A 100 23.63 36.40 -3.51
N ALA A 101 22.49 36.70 -4.13
CA ALA A 101 21.19 36.75 -3.44
C ALA A 101 20.65 35.36 -3.04
N LEU A 102 21.24 34.29 -3.59
CA LEU A 102 20.94 32.89 -3.25
C LEU A 102 21.89 32.32 -2.19
N LYS A 103 22.94 33.05 -1.79
CA LYS A 103 23.80 32.67 -0.67
C LYS A 103 23.16 33.15 0.62
N ALA A 104 22.88 32.20 1.52
CA ALA A 104 22.56 32.47 2.91
C ALA A 104 23.77 33.05 3.65
#